data_AF-A0A846MNY0-F1
#
_entry.id   AF-A0A846MNY0-F1
#
_cell.length_a   1.000
_cell.length_b   1.000
_cell.length_c   1.000
_cell.angle_alpha   90.00
_cell.angle_beta   90.00
_cell.angle_gamma   90.00
#
_symmetry.space_group_name_H-M   'P 1'
#
loop_
_entity.id
_entity.type
_entity.pdbx_description
1 polymer ?
#
loop_
_entity_poly.entity_id
_entity_poly.type
_entity_poly.pdbx_seq_one_letter_code
_entity_poly.pdbx_strand_id
1 'polypeptide(L)'
;MQKIFSLFALICFVSVSLEVMAQKEENNAAAEDSLSEEQRYLDAIEKSCLSKIADGFQVVKTYRFNVSTTPKEGYKIHQSYIFSSTARYNIAICGNWSEAQSPVIYVFDTHNKKLAESREGSLRITPQQGGIVRIVYEFKTPPVQLLGVSVIASAPKPKKK
;
A
#
# COMPACT_ATOMS: atom_id res chain seq x y z
N MET A 1 -38.17 71.77 -18.14
CA MET A 1 -38.41 70.39 -18.64
C MET A 1 -37.11 69.62 -18.43
N GLN A 2 -37.03 68.67 -17.47
CA GLN A 2 -37.08 67.21 -17.70
C GLN A 2 -35.83 66.72 -18.48
N LYS A 3 -34.97 65.74 -18.11
CA LYS A 3 -34.87 64.67 -17.09
C LYS A 3 -33.43 64.11 -17.14
N ILE A 4 -32.88 63.72 -15.98
CA ILE A 4 -32.11 62.49 -15.62
C ILE A 4 -31.23 61.80 -16.68
N PHE A 5 -29.96 61.52 -16.34
CA PHE A 5 -29.14 60.27 -16.51
C PHE A 5 -27.65 60.68 -16.32
N SER A 6 -26.71 59.93 -15.73
CA SER A 6 -26.65 58.54 -15.32
C SER A 6 -25.55 58.41 -14.25
N LEU A 7 -25.87 57.67 -13.19
CA LEU A 7 -25.03 57.33 -12.05
C LEU A 7 -24.28 56.03 -12.37
N PHE A 8 -23.15 56.05 -13.08
CA PHE A 8 -22.35 54.85 -13.34
C PHE A 8 -20.87 55.20 -13.47
N ALA A 9 -20.23 55.47 -12.34
CA ALA A 9 -18.77 55.55 -12.27
C ALA A 9 -18.30 55.14 -10.87
N LEU A 10 -18.63 53.93 -10.41
CA LEU A 10 -18.00 53.40 -9.19
C LEU A 10 -18.16 51.88 -8.99
N ILE A 11 -17.92 51.04 -10.01
CA ILE A 11 -17.82 49.57 -9.77
C ILE A 11 -16.79 48.97 -10.73
N CYS A 12 -15.49 49.10 -10.42
CA CYS A 12 -14.44 48.35 -11.14
C CYS A 12 -13.28 47.86 -10.26
N PHE A 13 -13.36 47.93 -8.93
CA PHE A 13 -12.21 47.59 -8.06
C PHE A 13 -12.55 46.73 -6.84
N VAL A 14 -13.56 45.85 -6.94
CA VAL A 14 -13.79 44.82 -5.91
C VAL A 14 -14.25 43.52 -6.56
N SER A 15 -13.39 42.87 -7.35
CA SER A 15 -13.72 41.52 -7.86
C SER A 15 -12.53 40.56 -7.94
N VAL A 16 -11.28 41.02 -7.84
CA VAL A 16 -10.11 40.16 -8.15
C VAL A 16 -9.57 39.39 -6.93
N SER A 17 -10.20 39.49 -5.75
CA SER A 17 -9.65 38.86 -4.53
C SER A 17 -10.48 37.72 -3.94
N LEU A 18 -11.64 37.37 -4.50
CA LEU A 18 -12.45 36.25 -3.98
C LEU A 18 -12.24 34.91 -4.71
N GLU A 19 -11.80 34.92 -5.97
CA GLU A 19 -11.67 33.67 -6.75
C GLU A 19 -10.44 32.83 -6.36
N VAL A 20 -9.35 33.47 -5.91
CA VAL A 20 -8.11 32.78 -5.52
C VAL A 20 -8.23 32.05 -4.18
N MET A 21 -9.12 32.51 -3.29
CA MET A 21 -9.34 31.88 -1.98
C MET A 21 -10.26 30.65 -2.07
N ALA A 22 -11.30 30.68 -2.92
CA ALA A 22 -12.23 29.57 -3.11
C ALA A 22 -11.58 28.36 -3.82
N GLN A 23 -10.74 28.60 -4.84
CA GLN A 23 -10.02 27.51 -5.53
C GLN A 23 -9.00 26.80 -4.62
N LYS A 24 -8.45 27.48 -3.62
CA LYS A 24 -7.48 26.88 -2.69
C LYS A 24 -8.16 25.95 -1.67
N GLU A 25 -9.39 26.26 -1.27
CA GLU A 25 -10.15 25.48 -0.29
C GLU A 25 -10.79 24.24 -0.93
N GLU A 26 -11.30 24.35 -2.16
CA GLU A 26 -11.90 23.24 -2.92
C GLU A 26 -10.87 22.19 -3.36
N ASN A 27 -9.66 22.63 -3.74
CA ASN A 27 -8.54 21.72 -4.06
C ASN A 27 -8.00 20.98 -2.84
N ASN A 28 -8.04 21.61 -1.66
CA ASN A 28 -7.62 20.94 -0.41
C ASN A 28 -8.67 19.92 0.04
N ALA A 29 -9.96 20.24 -0.05
CA ALA A 29 -11.03 19.32 0.29
C ALA A 29 -11.07 18.08 -0.64
N ALA A 30 -10.86 18.26 -1.95
CA ALA A 30 -10.76 17.15 -2.90
C ALA A 30 -9.50 16.28 -2.70
N ALA A 31 -8.38 16.89 -2.30
CA ALA A 31 -7.16 16.16 -1.94
C ALA A 31 -7.30 15.37 -0.63
N GLU A 32 -7.99 15.93 0.37
CA GLU A 32 -8.27 15.24 1.63
C GLU A 32 -9.25 14.07 1.45
N ASP A 33 -10.27 14.22 0.60
CA ASP A 33 -11.24 13.14 0.33
C ASP A 33 -10.61 11.98 -0.47
N SER A 34 -9.77 12.29 -1.47
CA SER A 34 -9.06 11.27 -2.25
C SER A 34 -8.03 10.48 -1.44
N LEU A 35 -7.30 11.12 -0.51
CA LEU A 35 -6.42 10.43 0.45
C LEU A 35 -7.22 9.53 1.40
N SER A 36 -8.43 9.94 1.78
CA SER A 36 -9.35 9.14 2.61
C SER A 36 -9.90 7.92 1.86
N GLU A 37 -10.17 8.04 0.57
CA GLU A 37 -10.62 6.91 -0.26
C GLU A 37 -9.52 5.86 -0.46
N GLU A 38 -8.29 6.28 -0.79
CA GLU A 38 -7.17 5.35 -0.96
C GLU A 38 -6.87 4.60 0.35
N GLN A 39 -6.88 5.31 1.47
CA GLN A 39 -6.64 4.72 2.79
C GLN A 39 -7.71 3.66 3.12
N ARG A 40 -9.00 3.98 2.91
CA ARG A 40 -10.10 3.03 3.09
C ARG A 40 -9.95 1.81 2.19
N TYR A 41 -9.44 2.01 0.98
CA TYR A 41 -9.20 0.93 0.03
C TYR A 41 -8.07 -0.01 0.48
N LEU A 42 -6.95 0.55 0.94
CA LEU A 42 -5.85 -0.22 1.53
C LEU A 42 -6.26 -0.96 2.80
N ASP A 43 -7.12 -0.36 3.63
CA ASP A 43 -7.70 -1.02 4.82
C ASP A 43 -8.52 -2.26 4.41
N ALA A 44 -9.32 -2.16 3.34
CA ALA A 44 -10.09 -3.28 2.82
C ALA A 44 -9.19 -4.42 2.29
N ILE A 45 -8.11 -4.08 1.56
CA ILE A 45 -7.10 -5.06 1.12
C ILE A 45 -6.44 -5.72 2.33
N GLU A 46 -5.99 -4.94 3.32
CA GLU A 46 -5.34 -5.47 4.52
C GLU A 46 -6.25 -6.46 5.24
N LYS A 47 -7.53 -6.09 5.46
CA LYS A 47 -8.51 -6.97 6.08
C LYS A 47 -8.71 -8.29 5.31
N SER A 48 -8.78 -8.21 3.99
CA SER A 48 -8.85 -9.39 3.11
C SER A 48 -7.58 -10.23 3.16
N CYS A 49 -6.42 -9.59 3.34
CA CYS A 49 -5.17 -10.31 3.48
C CYS A 49 -5.11 -11.06 4.81
N LEU A 50 -5.45 -10.37 5.91
CA LEU A 50 -5.45 -10.93 7.26
C LEU A 50 -6.33 -12.17 7.39
N SER A 51 -7.49 -12.21 6.74
CA SER A 51 -8.37 -13.39 6.77
C SER A 51 -7.72 -14.66 6.20
N LYS A 52 -6.70 -14.54 5.33
CA LYS A 52 -5.94 -15.68 4.77
C LYS A 52 -4.85 -16.20 5.72
N ILE A 53 -4.51 -15.44 6.76
CA ILE A 53 -3.34 -15.69 7.62
C ILE A 53 -3.72 -15.90 9.10
N ALA A 54 -4.90 -15.45 9.51
CA ALA A 54 -5.23 -15.15 10.91
C ALA A 54 -5.27 -16.36 11.86
N ASP A 55 -5.53 -17.57 11.39
CA ASP A 55 -5.72 -18.69 12.32
C ASP A 55 -4.39 -19.16 12.93
N GLY A 56 -4.22 -18.76 14.20
CA GLY A 56 -3.05 -19.10 14.99
C GLY A 56 -1.78 -18.35 14.59
N PHE A 57 -1.88 -17.18 13.94
CA PHE A 57 -0.73 -16.29 13.70
C PHE A 57 -0.98 -14.90 14.29
N GLN A 58 0.04 -14.35 14.94
CA GLN A 58 0.09 -12.95 15.37
C GLN A 58 0.70 -12.10 14.25
N VAL A 59 0.04 -11.03 13.87
CA VAL A 59 0.59 -10.05 12.92
C VAL A 59 1.80 -9.36 13.56
N VAL A 60 2.94 -9.38 12.86
CA VAL A 60 4.18 -8.73 13.32
C VAL A 60 4.40 -7.42 12.58
N LYS A 61 4.13 -7.41 11.27
CA LYS A 61 4.31 -6.23 10.44
C LYS A 61 3.34 -6.24 9.26
N THR A 62 2.79 -5.06 8.99
CA THR A 62 2.12 -4.76 7.73
C THR A 62 2.91 -3.68 6.99
N TYR A 63 2.99 -3.79 5.67
CA TYR A 63 3.52 -2.78 4.78
C TYR A 63 2.54 -2.54 3.63
N ARG A 64 2.15 -1.29 3.44
CA ARG A 64 1.25 -0.86 2.36
C ARG A 64 2.06 -0.18 1.28
N PHE A 65 1.70 -0.40 0.03
CA PHE A 65 2.31 0.26 -1.11
C PHE A 65 1.26 0.73 -2.08
N ASN A 66 1.44 1.96 -2.53
CA ASN A 66 0.76 2.54 -3.67
C ASN A 66 1.85 3.06 -4.63
N VAL A 67 1.95 2.45 -5.79
CA VAL A 67 2.78 2.95 -6.88
C VAL A 67 1.84 3.56 -7.91
N SER A 68 1.84 4.89 -7.96
CA SER A 68 1.01 5.70 -8.84
C SER A 68 1.48 5.70 -10.30
N THR A 69 2.72 5.26 -10.56
CA THR A 69 3.27 5.12 -11.91
C THR A 69 3.15 3.70 -12.39
N THR A 70 2.99 3.50 -13.71
CA THR A 70 2.97 2.18 -14.34
C THR A 70 4.30 1.46 -14.12
N PRO A 71 4.36 0.47 -13.22
CA PRO A 71 5.57 -0.32 -13.01
C PRO A 71 5.93 -1.08 -14.29
N LYS A 72 7.23 -1.29 -14.50
CA LYS A 72 7.74 -2.05 -15.65
C LYS A 72 7.65 -3.56 -15.40
N GLU A 73 7.71 -4.33 -16.48
CA GLU A 73 7.86 -5.78 -16.42
C GLU A 73 9.03 -6.18 -15.51
N GLY A 74 8.81 -7.15 -14.62
CA GLY A 74 9.81 -7.59 -13.64
C GLY A 74 10.04 -6.62 -12.47
N TYR A 75 9.13 -5.67 -12.22
CA TYR A 75 9.20 -4.76 -11.07
C TYR A 75 9.31 -5.53 -9.75
N LYS A 76 10.19 -5.06 -8.86
CA LYS A 76 10.48 -5.75 -7.59
C LYS A 76 10.29 -4.82 -6.41
N ILE A 77 9.58 -5.30 -5.39
CA ILE A 77 9.52 -4.68 -4.08
C ILE A 77 10.42 -5.49 -3.14
N HIS A 78 11.38 -4.82 -2.52
CA HIS A 78 12.35 -5.44 -1.61
C HIS A 78 12.04 -5.05 -0.17
N GLN A 79 12.01 -6.04 0.72
CA GLN A 79 11.83 -5.83 2.15
C GLN A 79 12.84 -6.67 2.91
N SER A 80 13.44 -6.09 3.95
CA SER A 80 14.33 -6.83 4.84
C SER A 80 13.69 -6.94 6.21
N TYR A 81 13.74 -8.13 6.80
CA TYR A 81 13.13 -8.40 8.09
C TYR A 81 14.03 -9.27 8.96
N ILE A 82 14.01 -9.04 10.27
CA ILE A 82 14.74 -9.85 11.25
C ILE A 82 13.76 -10.84 11.86
N PHE A 83 14.00 -12.13 11.67
CA PHE A 83 13.17 -13.18 12.24
C PHE A 83 13.87 -13.92 13.37
N SER A 84 13.12 -14.26 14.42
CA SER A 84 13.57 -15.26 15.41
C SER A 84 13.64 -16.65 14.76
N SER A 85 14.70 -17.42 15.05
CA SER A 85 14.87 -18.81 14.61
C SER A 85 13.83 -19.79 15.18
N THR A 86 13.15 -19.40 16.25
CA THR A 86 12.27 -20.30 17.03
C THR A 86 10.80 -20.22 16.66
N ALA A 87 10.44 -19.34 15.72
CA ALA A 87 9.06 -19.11 15.31
C ALA A 87 8.87 -19.47 13.84
N ARG A 88 7.63 -19.84 13.49
CA ARG A 88 7.19 -19.97 12.10
C ARG A 88 6.58 -18.66 11.67
N TYR A 89 6.90 -18.21 10.47
CA TYR A 89 6.33 -17.00 9.89
C TYR A 89 5.51 -17.33 8.66
N ASN A 90 4.40 -16.64 8.50
CA ASN A 90 3.64 -16.58 7.28
C ASN A 90 3.82 -15.19 6.68
N ILE A 91 4.20 -15.14 5.42
CA ILE A 91 4.37 -13.91 4.64
C ILE A 91 3.31 -13.95 3.56
N ALA A 92 2.49 -12.92 3.48
CA ALA A 92 1.43 -12.80 2.49
C ALA A 92 1.47 -11.45 1.80
N ILE A 93 0.98 -11.40 0.57
CA ILE A 93 0.79 -10.19 -0.20
C ILE A 93 -0.57 -10.21 -0.87
N CYS A 94 -1.29 -9.10 -0.77
CA CYS A 94 -2.61 -8.92 -1.35
C CYS A 94 -2.70 -7.56 -2.01
N GLY A 95 -3.57 -7.44 -3.00
CA GLY A 95 -3.87 -6.15 -3.59
C GLY A 95 -4.84 -6.28 -4.75
N ASN A 96 -5.03 -5.17 -5.45
CA ASN A 96 -5.99 -5.08 -6.52
C ASN A 96 -5.34 -5.41 -7.87
N TRP A 97 -5.16 -6.71 -8.10
CA TRP A 97 -4.66 -7.23 -9.36
C TRP A 97 -5.28 -8.58 -9.64
N SER A 98 -5.37 -8.94 -10.92
CA SER A 98 -5.79 -10.28 -11.31
C SER A 98 -4.76 -11.32 -10.84
N GLU A 99 -5.17 -12.58 -10.75
CA GLU A 99 -4.28 -13.67 -10.36
C GLU A 99 -3.05 -13.78 -11.29
N ALA A 100 -3.22 -13.53 -12.59
CA ALA A 100 -2.12 -13.51 -13.57
C ALA A 100 -1.09 -12.39 -13.33
N GLN A 101 -1.48 -11.34 -12.62
CA GLN A 101 -0.65 -10.19 -12.26
C GLN A 101 -0.12 -10.28 -10.82
N SER A 102 -0.42 -11.38 -10.12
CA SER A 102 0.05 -11.61 -8.76
C SER A 102 1.57 -11.75 -8.72
N PRO A 103 2.25 -11.14 -7.75
CA PRO A 103 3.70 -11.23 -7.66
C PRO A 103 4.14 -12.63 -7.23
N VAL A 104 5.31 -13.03 -7.72
CA VAL A 104 6.04 -14.16 -7.13
C VAL A 104 6.77 -13.64 -5.90
N ILE A 105 6.61 -14.33 -4.77
CA ILE A 105 7.32 -14.02 -3.54
C ILE A 105 8.58 -14.87 -3.48
N TYR A 106 9.71 -14.24 -3.17
CA TYR A 106 10.97 -14.92 -2.89
C TYR A 106 11.48 -14.53 -1.50
N VAL A 107 12.06 -15.48 -0.78
CA VAL A 107 12.78 -15.21 0.47
C VAL A 107 14.23 -15.64 0.31
N PHE A 108 15.14 -14.75 0.68
CA PHE A 108 16.58 -14.98 0.66
C PHE A 108 17.19 -14.79 2.05
N ASP A 109 18.26 -15.51 2.35
CA ASP A 109 19.10 -15.21 3.52
C ASP A 109 20.05 -14.03 3.25
N THR A 110 20.88 -13.69 4.24
CA THR A 110 21.90 -12.65 4.16
C THR A 110 22.97 -12.88 3.08
N HIS A 111 23.13 -14.12 2.61
CA HIS A 111 24.08 -14.51 1.58
C HIS A 111 23.42 -14.63 0.19
N ASN A 112 22.19 -14.13 0.03
CA ASN A 112 21.38 -14.22 -1.18
C ASN A 112 21.04 -15.66 -1.60
N LYS A 113 21.13 -16.64 -0.70
CA LYS A 113 20.63 -17.98 -0.96
C LYS A 113 19.11 -17.97 -0.85
N LYS A 114 18.42 -18.45 -1.89
CA LYS A 114 16.96 -18.59 -1.89
C LYS A 114 16.54 -19.64 -0.85
N LEU A 115 15.72 -19.22 0.11
CA LEU A 115 15.17 -20.04 1.18
C LEU A 115 13.79 -20.61 0.82
N ALA A 116 12.96 -19.80 0.15
CA ALA A 116 11.60 -20.17 -0.24
C ALA A 116 11.12 -19.32 -1.41
N GLU A 117 10.11 -19.83 -2.12
CA GLU A 117 9.35 -19.08 -3.12
C GLU A 117 7.88 -19.48 -3.11
N SER A 118 7.00 -18.58 -3.56
CA SER A 118 5.58 -18.88 -3.76
C SER A 118 4.97 -18.02 -4.85
N ARG A 119 4.04 -18.60 -5.61
CA ARG A 119 3.18 -17.91 -6.58
C ARG A 119 1.75 -17.71 -6.09
N GLU A 120 1.42 -18.25 -4.91
CA GLU A 120 0.07 -18.26 -4.34
C GLU A 120 -0.22 -17.02 -3.48
N GLY A 121 0.64 -16.00 -3.55
CA GLY A 121 0.50 -14.78 -2.74
C GLY A 121 0.73 -14.98 -1.23
N SER A 122 1.12 -16.18 -0.80
CA SER A 122 1.57 -16.43 0.57
C SER A 122 2.59 -17.55 0.67
N LEU A 123 3.43 -17.53 1.70
CA LEU A 123 4.40 -18.59 1.99
C LEU A 123 4.70 -18.69 3.47
N ARG A 124 4.99 -19.91 3.93
CA ARG A 124 5.42 -20.17 5.31
C ARG A 124 6.90 -20.50 5.36
N ILE A 125 7.61 -19.89 6.30
CA ILE A 125 9.04 -20.14 6.54
C ILE A 125 9.33 -20.37 8.02
N THR A 126 10.40 -21.10 8.27
CA THR A 126 11.08 -21.18 9.57
C THR A 126 12.55 -20.87 9.32
N PRO A 127 13.00 -19.62 9.52
CA PRO A 127 14.39 -19.26 9.23
C PRO A 127 15.34 -20.01 10.17
N GLN A 128 16.21 -20.85 9.61
CA GLN A 128 17.03 -21.79 10.39
C GLN A 128 18.02 -21.13 11.36
N GLN A 129 18.38 -19.86 11.15
CA GLN A 129 19.44 -19.21 11.93
C GLN A 129 19.02 -17.91 12.62
N GLY A 130 17.74 -17.54 12.59
CA GLY A 130 17.28 -16.34 13.29
C GLY A 130 18.04 -15.11 12.78
N GLY A 131 17.91 -14.86 11.49
CA GLY A 131 18.72 -13.91 10.76
C GLY A 131 17.87 -12.92 9.98
N ILE A 132 18.55 -11.90 9.43
CA ILE A 132 17.96 -11.00 8.46
C ILE A 132 17.60 -11.82 7.22
N VAL A 133 16.35 -11.76 6.79
CA VAL A 133 15.93 -12.28 5.50
C VAL A 133 15.49 -11.13 4.60
N ARG A 134 15.74 -11.31 3.31
CA ARG A 134 15.26 -10.40 2.27
C ARG A 134 14.07 -11.05 1.58
N ILE A 135 12.93 -10.41 1.65
CA ILE A 135 11.71 -10.76 0.94
C ILE A 135 11.66 -9.92 -0.33
N VAL A 136 11.36 -10.56 -1.46
CA VAL A 136 11.16 -9.89 -2.75
C VAL A 136 9.82 -10.27 -3.32
N TYR A 137 9.05 -9.27 -3.69
CA TYR A 137 7.82 -9.42 -4.48
C TYR A 137 8.12 -9.02 -5.92
N GLU A 138 8.14 -9.98 -6.84
CA GLU A 138 8.45 -9.77 -8.25
C GLU A 138 7.18 -9.87 -9.09
N PHE A 139 6.82 -8.75 -9.72
CA PHE A 139 5.69 -8.65 -10.63
C PHE A 139 6.17 -8.86 -12.06
N LYS A 140 5.89 -10.04 -12.62
CA LYS A 140 6.21 -10.32 -14.02
C LYS A 140 5.42 -9.38 -14.93
N THR A 141 4.10 -9.39 -14.79
CA THR A 141 3.21 -8.51 -15.53
C THR A 141 2.45 -7.66 -14.52
N PRO A 142 2.98 -6.50 -14.11
CA PRO A 142 2.30 -5.72 -13.10
C PRO A 142 1.04 -5.03 -13.66
N PRO A 143 0.07 -4.70 -12.81
CA PRO A 143 -1.05 -3.82 -13.18
C PRO A 143 -0.57 -2.40 -13.46
N VAL A 144 -1.44 -1.59 -14.10
CA VAL A 144 -1.18 -0.17 -14.39
C VAL A 144 -0.89 0.64 -13.14
N GLN A 145 -1.54 0.28 -12.02
CA GLN A 145 -1.29 0.86 -10.71
C GLN A 145 -1.11 -0.28 -9.71
N LEU A 146 -0.02 -0.24 -8.93
CA LEU A 146 0.23 -1.23 -7.88
C LEU A 146 -0.25 -0.72 -6.55
N LEU A 147 -1.40 -1.22 -6.10
CA LEU A 147 -1.96 -0.94 -4.79
C LEU A 147 -2.11 -2.24 -4.00
N GLY A 148 -1.42 -2.34 -2.86
CA GLY A 148 -1.39 -3.58 -2.11
C GLY A 148 -0.79 -3.50 -0.71
N VAL A 149 -0.87 -4.64 -0.03
CA VAL A 149 -0.49 -4.84 1.36
C VAL A 149 0.30 -6.14 1.49
N SER A 150 1.50 -6.04 2.04
CA SER A 150 2.35 -7.15 2.47
C SER A 150 2.18 -7.33 3.98
N VAL A 151 1.91 -8.55 4.42
CA VAL A 151 1.72 -8.90 5.84
C VAL A 151 2.69 -9.99 6.23
N ILE A 152 3.34 -9.79 7.36
CA ILE A 152 4.22 -10.75 8.02
C ILE A 152 3.59 -11.11 9.37
N ALA A 153 3.31 -12.38 9.57
CA ALA A 153 2.69 -12.90 10.78
C ALA A 153 3.52 -14.05 11.36
N SER A 154 3.63 -14.14 12.69
CA SER A 154 4.34 -15.21 13.39
C SER A 154 3.37 -16.11 14.13
N ALA A 155 3.55 -17.43 14.02
CA ALA A 155 2.80 -18.37 14.85
C ALA A 155 3.28 -18.26 16.31
N PRO A 156 2.37 -18.37 17.31
CA PRO A 156 2.75 -18.48 18.69
C PRO A 156 3.55 -19.77 18.89
N LYS A 157 4.48 -19.74 19.85
CA LYS A 157 5.22 -20.95 20.22
C LYS A 157 4.21 -22.00 20.69
N PRO A 158 4.34 -23.27 20.24
CA PRO A 158 3.54 -24.34 20.82
C PRO A 158 3.79 -24.35 22.32
N LYS A 159 2.72 -24.33 23.13
CA LYS A 159 2.84 -24.53 24.58
C LYS A 159 3.54 -25.88 24.77
N LYS A 160 4.68 -25.90 25.48
CA LYS A 160 5.30 -27.15 25.90
C LYS A 160 4.26 -27.88 26.76
N LYS A 161 3.87 -29.08 26.33
CA LYS A 161 3.06 -30.00 27.14
C LYS A 161 3.92 -30.56 28.27
#